data_AF-A0A1V5NYK6-F1
#
_entry.id   AF-A0A1V5NYK6-F1
#
_cell.length_a   1.000
_cell.length_b   1.000
_cell.length_c   1.000
_cell.angle_alpha   90.00
_cell.angle_beta   90.00
_cell.angle_gamma   90.00
#
_symmetry.space_group_name_H-M   'P 1'
#
loop_
_entity.id
_entity.type
_entity.pdbx_description
1 polymer ?
#
loop_
_entity_poly.entity_id
_entity_poly.type
_entity_poly.pdbx_seq_one_letter_code
_entity_poly.pdbx_strand_id
1 'polypeptide(L)' 'MSCYLRHLKPLLGELGIEPVNKEERKRVDQTVRAVVGKENEKKCPEVWKEVKVWLQDPGKKRQLVDALNKLKV' A
#
# COMPACT_ATOMS: atom_id res chain seq x y z
N MET A 1 -7.95 11.01 -4.97
CA MET A 1 -6.53 10.91 -5.43
C MET A 1 -5.73 10.28 -4.32
N SER A 2 -5.22 9.07 -4.54
CA SER A 2 -4.50 8.25 -3.56
C SER A 2 -3.16 8.88 -3.18
N CYS A 3 -3.18 9.79 -2.20
CA CYS A 3 -2.07 10.67 -1.86
C CYS A 3 -0.83 9.96 -1.29
N TYR A 4 -0.96 8.73 -0.77
CA TYR A 4 0.16 8.02 -0.16
C TYR A 4 0.91 7.07 -1.12
N LEU A 5 0.34 6.74 -2.29
CA LEU A 5 1.05 5.94 -3.30
C LEU A 5 2.35 6.62 -3.76
N ARG A 6 2.40 7.96 -3.72
CA ARG A 6 3.63 8.71 -4.03
C ARG A 6 4.75 8.43 -3.02
N HIS A 7 4.39 8.22 -1.76
CA HIS A 7 5.34 7.85 -0.70
C HIS A 7 5.67 6.36 -0.71
N LEU A 8 4.73 5.51 -1.17
CA LEU A 8 4.98 4.10 -1.39
C LEU A 8 5.77 3.81 -2.67
N LYS A 9 5.85 4.76 -3.61
CA LYS A 9 6.52 4.58 -4.90
C LYS A 9 7.93 3.97 -4.80
N PRO A 10 8.80 4.37 -3.87
CA PRO A 10 10.12 3.73 -3.71
C PRO A 10 10.00 2.24 -3.34
N LEU A 11 9.15 1.92 -2.35
CA LEU A 11 8.94 0.55 -1.88
C LEU A 11 8.24 -0.32 -2.92
N LEU A 12 7.27 0.25 -3.65
CA LEU A 12 6.62 -0.43 -4.77
C LEU A 12 7.62 -0.65 -5.91
N GLY A 13 8.50 0.31 -6.19
CA GLY A 13 9.59 0.18 -7.16
C GLY A 13 10.58 -0.91 -6.80
N GLU A 14 10.96 -1.07 -5.52
CA GLU A 14 11.77 -2.20 -5.05
C GLU A 14 11.10 -3.55 -5.31
N LEU A 15 9.77 -3.59 -5.31
CA LEU A 15 8.98 -4.78 -5.62
C LEU A 15 8.73 -4.97 -7.12
N GLY A 16 9.09 -4.00 -7.97
CA GLY A 16 8.75 -3.98 -9.39
C GLY A 16 7.27 -3.71 -9.67
N ILE A 17 6.57 -3.10 -8.72
CA ILE A 17 5.16 -2.70 -8.85
C ILE A 17 5.16 -1.21 -9.20
N GLU A 18 4.85 -0.87 -10.44
CA GLU A 18 4.72 0.52 -10.87
C GLU A 18 3.31 0.77 -11.36
N PRO A 19 2.39 1.25 -10.50
CA PRO A 19 1.01 1.47 -10.90
C PRO A 19 0.93 2.70 -11.82
N VAL A 20 0.99 2.45 -13.13
CA VAL A 20 0.96 3.47 -14.19
C VAL A 20 -0.48 3.95 -14.39
N ASN A 21 -1.42 3.01 -14.38
CA ASN A 21 -2.84 3.26 -14.65
C ASN A 21 -3.67 3.51 -13.38
N LYS A 22 -4.82 4.18 -13.55
CA LYS A 22 -5.77 4.46 -12.46
C LYS A 22 -6.28 3.17 -11.80
N GLU A 23 -6.48 2.11 -12.57
CA GLU A 23 -6.92 0.81 -12.07
C GLU A 23 -5.86 0.12 -11.22
N GLU A 24 -4.60 0.12 -11.64
CA GLU A 24 -3.49 -0.43 -10.87
C GLU A 24 -3.31 0.33 -9.56
N ARG A 25 -3.38 1.66 -9.60
CA ARG A 25 -3.35 2.50 -8.39
C ARG A 25 -4.49 2.14 -7.44
N LYS A 26 -5.68 1.86 -7.98
CA LYS A 26 -6.84 1.43 -7.19
C LYS A 26 -6.62 0.05 -6.58
N ARG A 27 -6.06 -0.91 -7.33
CA ARG A 27 -5.74 -2.26 -6.81
C ARG A 27 -4.73 -2.18 -5.67
N VAL A 28 -3.65 -1.42 -5.84
CA VAL A 28 -2.64 -1.22 -4.78
C VAL A 28 -3.26 -0.54 -3.56
N ASP A 29 -4.05 0.53 -3.75
CA ASP A 29 -4.75 1.20 -2.64
C ASP A 29 -5.70 0.24 -1.89
N GLN A 30 -6.46 -0.58 -2.61
CA GLN A 30 -7.36 -1.58 -2.01
C GLN A 30 -6.60 -2.66 -1.24
N THR A 31 -5.51 -3.19 -1.79
CA THR A 31 -4.70 -4.19 -1.09
C THR A 31 -4.05 -3.62 0.15
N VAL A 32 -3.46 -2.42 0.07
CA VAL A 32 -2.87 -1.75 1.25
C VAL A 32 -3.92 -1.57 2.34
N ARG A 33 -5.10 -1.06 1.99
CA ARG A 33 -6.24 -0.89 2.91
C ARG A 33 -6.70 -2.20 3.53
N ALA A 34 -6.81 -3.26 2.74
CA ALA A 34 -7.19 -4.59 3.21
C ALA A 34 -6.16 -5.13 4.21
N VAL A 35 -4.87 -4.97 3.91
CA VAL A 35 -3.77 -5.42 4.79
C VAL A 35 -3.76 -4.64 6.10
N VAL A 36 -3.87 -3.31 6.05
CA VAL A 36 -3.88 -2.49 7.27
C VAL A 36 -5.22 -2.51 8.01
N GLY A 37 -6.21 -3.26 7.52
CA GLY A 37 -7.55 -3.33 8.12
C GLY A 37 -8.29 -1.99 8.16
N LYS A 38 -8.00 -1.09 7.21
CA LYS A 38 -8.69 0.21 7.09
C LYS A 38 -9.65 0.13 5.92
N GLU A 39 -10.91 -0.16 6.22
CA GLU A 39 -11.98 -0.24 5.23
C GLU A 39 -12.08 1.04 4.37
N ASN A 40 -12.72 0.91 3.21
CA ASN A 40 -12.74 1.90 2.13
C ASN A 40 -13.25 3.30 2.54
N GLU A 41 -13.92 3.42 3.67
CA GLU A 41 -14.47 4.67 4.21
C GLU A 41 -13.44 5.58 4.89
N LYS A 42 -12.25 5.06 5.27
CA LYS A 42 -11.25 5.92 5.92
C LYS A 42 -10.52 6.84 4.95
N LYS A 43 -10.25 8.07 5.41
CA LYS A 43 -9.54 9.09 4.62
C LYS A 43 -8.10 8.61 4.34
N CYS A 44 -7.62 8.83 3.12
CA CYS A 44 -6.26 8.48 2.70
C CYS A 44 -5.13 8.88 3.70
N PRO A 45 -5.14 10.05 4.35
CA PRO A 45 -4.11 10.38 5.36
C PRO A 45 -4.15 9.49 6.61
N GLU A 46 -5.32 8.97 7.01
CA GLU A 46 -5.41 8.04 8.14
C GLU A 46 -4.87 6.66 7.78
N VAL A 47 -5.16 6.18 6.57
CA VAL A 47 -4.57 4.95 6.04
C VAL A 47 -3.06 5.08 6.01
N TRP A 48 -2.52 6.22 5.54
CA TRP A 48 -1.07 6.46 5.50
C TRP A 48 -0.39 6.47 6.87
N LYS A 49 -1.04 7.05 7.89
CA LYS A 49 -0.52 6.98 9.27
C LYS A 49 -0.38 5.53 9.74
N GLU A 50 -1.40 4.71 9.48
CA GLU A 50 -1.36 3.28 9.83
C GLU A 50 -0.25 2.56 9.05
N VAL A 51 -0.18 2.78 7.74
CA VAL A 51 0.86 2.18 6.89
C VAL A 51 2.25 2.57 7.37
N LYS A 52 2.47 3.82 7.80
CA LYS A 52 3.75 4.23 8.40
C LYS A 52 4.08 3.43 9.67
N VAL A 53 3.12 3.21 10.55
CA VAL A 53 3.31 2.37 11.75
C VAL A 53 3.67 0.95 11.32
N TRP A 54 3.00 0.39 10.31
CA TRP A 54 3.33 -0.91 9.75
C TRP A 54 4.73 -0.95 9.12
N LEU A 55 5.17 0.12 8.48
CA LEU A 55 6.52 0.22 7.90
C LEU A 55 7.63 0.32 8.95
N GLN A 56 7.32 0.86 10.13
CA GLN A 56 8.25 0.90 11.28
C GLN A 56 8.38 -0.46 11.97
N ASP A 57 7.35 -1.29 11.87
CA ASP A 57 7.24 -2.55 12.57
C ASP A 57 7.66 -3.70 11.62
N PRO A 58 8.82 -4.34 11.82
CA PRO A 58 9.42 -5.24 10.83
C PRO A 58 8.53 -6.45 10.49
N GLY A 59 7.75 -6.95 11.44
CA GLY A 59 6.80 -8.05 11.21
C GLY A 59 5.66 -7.63 10.29
N LYS A 60 5.07 -6.46 10.55
CA LYS A 60 3.97 -5.90 9.75
C LYS A 60 4.44 -5.41 8.39
N LYS A 61 5.63 -4.80 8.32
CA LYS A 61 6.27 -4.40 7.05
C LYS A 61 6.41 -5.61 6.13
N ARG A 62 6.86 -6.74 6.67
CA ARG A 62 7.00 -7.98 5.88
C ARG A 62 5.65 -8.49 5.37
N GLN A 63 4.60 -8.44 6.19
CA GLN A 63 3.24 -8.80 5.75
C GLN A 63 2.72 -7.88 4.63
N LEU A 64 2.94 -6.56 4.76
CA LEU A 64 2.56 -5.59 3.73
C LEU A 64 3.30 -5.86 2.42
N VAL A 65 4.61 -6.09 2.49
CA VAL A 65 5.43 -6.43 1.34
C VAL A 65 4.99 -7.75 0.70
N ASP A 66 4.73 -8.79 1.49
CA ASP A 66 4.26 -10.10 0.99
C ASP A 66 2.92 -9.99 0.26
N ALA A 67 1.97 -9.24 0.83
CA ALA A 67 0.68 -8.99 0.21
C ALA A 67 0.80 -8.20 -1.10
N LEU A 68 1.69 -7.21 -1.16
CA LEU A 68 2.01 -6.48 -2.38
C LEU A 68 2.72 -7.37 -3.41
N ASN A 69 3.60 -8.27 -2.97
CA ASN A 69 4.31 -9.19 -3.87
C ASN A 69 3.36 -10.22 -4.49
N LYS A 70 2.34 -10.67 -3.76
CA LYS A 70 1.22 -11.51 -4.29
C LYS A 70 0.34 -10.78 -5.31
N LEU A 71 0.45 -9.46 -5.38
CA LEU A 71 -0.24 -8.61 -6.36
C LEU A 71 0.47 -8.59 -7.72
N LYS A 72 1.68 -9.16 -7.84
CA LYS A 72 2.34 -9.37 -9.14
C LYS A 72 1.47 -10.27 -10.01
N VAL A 73 0.81 -9.64 -10.98
CA VAL A 73 0.18 -10.25 -12.16
C VAL A 73 0.94 -9.73 -13.36
#